data_AF-A0A848Q795-F1
#
_entry.id   AF-A0A848Q795-F1
#
_cell.length_a   1.000
_cell.length_b   1.000
_cell.length_c   1.000
_cell.angle_alpha   90.00
_cell.angle_beta   90.00
_cell.angle_gamma   90.00
#
_symmetry.space_group_name_H-M   'P 1'
#
loop_
_entity.id
_entity.type
_entity.pdbx_description
1 polymer ?
#
loop_
_entity_poly.entity_id
_entity_poly.type
_entity_poly.pdbx_seq_one_letter_code
_entity_poly.pdbx_strand_id
1 'polypeptide(L)'
;MENKTITVEGVEINKYSVSVPSNQVGYSLAAKSGSEYTVDYGESFTFVFSLLEGYTKSLPRILVNGVEVTLDVNNECIVADIDENITIIVENVVLNTYTITWNIEGQTSTTVVNHGDTPIYEGTPSKPSTDTHAYVFDHWTPEIVAAVGNATYTAVFEERAIKIGATDPDESAGEVEAELSVPGGVIIDAVLKVKIVETTDGDISVPDNKEIFKLYNATLLNSENEDISASITGEVTLKFAMPSGLEEREGIQIVIDGESVARSVMIEGQFIVFETESLGDFALVVDTQSNTNLSLIVTLSVAGFVLLIFAGFGVFFLVRKKDKEKDDTKKEQRSH
;
A
#
# COMPACT_ATOMS: atom_id res chain seq x y z
N MET A 1 -101.67 -9.91 -11.08
CA MET A 1 -100.31 -9.62 -11.57
C MET A 1 -99.49 -10.85 -11.26
N GLU A 2 -98.92 -11.49 -12.26
CA GLU A 2 -98.16 -12.73 -12.12
C GLU A 2 -96.69 -12.36 -11.93
N ASN A 3 -96.06 -12.85 -10.85
CA ASN A 3 -94.64 -12.64 -10.64
C ASN A 3 -93.87 -13.52 -11.63
N LYS A 4 -93.14 -12.89 -12.55
CA LYS A 4 -92.15 -13.59 -13.38
C LYS A 4 -90.85 -13.71 -12.60
N THR A 5 -90.46 -14.93 -12.28
CA THR A 5 -89.12 -15.24 -11.79
C THR A 5 -88.16 -15.29 -12.99
N ILE A 6 -87.10 -14.49 -12.94
CA ILE A 6 -85.99 -14.56 -13.89
C ILE A 6 -84.86 -15.31 -13.19
N THR A 7 -84.46 -16.45 -13.74
CA THR A 7 -83.27 -17.17 -13.32
C THR A 7 -82.10 -16.67 -14.17
N VAL A 8 -81.05 -16.17 -13.52
CA VAL A 8 -79.78 -15.82 -14.18
C VAL A 8 -78.81 -16.95 -13.89
N GLU A 9 -78.39 -17.66 -14.94
CA GLU A 9 -77.39 -18.74 -14.87
C GLU A 9 -76.10 -18.26 -15.55
N GLY A 10 -74.92 -18.67 -15.03
CA GLY A 10 -73.63 -18.39 -15.64
C GLY A 10 -72.93 -17.10 -15.20
N VAL A 11 -73.27 -16.54 -14.02
CA VAL A 11 -72.48 -15.45 -13.42
C VAL A 11 -71.30 -16.04 -12.69
N GLU A 12 -70.09 -15.78 -13.18
CA GLU A 12 -68.84 -16.10 -12.49
C GLU A 12 -68.30 -14.85 -11.80
N ILE A 13 -67.66 -15.03 -10.65
CA ILE A 13 -66.99 -13.93 -9.96
C ILE A 13 -65.74 -13.51 -10.75
N ASN A 14 -65.53 -12.20 -10.90
CA ASN A 14 -64.31 -11.69 -11.54
C ASN A 14 -63.09 -12.12 -10.72
N LYS A 15 -62.02 -12.53 -11.42
CA LYS A 15 -60.75 -12.90 -10.82
C LYS A 15 -59.67 -11.94 -11.27
N TYR A 16 -58.86 -11.49 -10.32
CA TYR A 16 -57.75 -10.58 -10.54
C TYR A 16 -56.43 -11.27 -10.25
N SER A 17 -55.44 -11.04 -11.09
CA SER A 17 -54.10 -11.57 -10.91
C SER A 17 -53.28 -10.74 -9.92
N VAL A 18 -52.39 -11.40 -9.18
CA VAL A 18 -51.39 -10.78 -8.31
C VAL A 18 -50.00 -11.05 -8.89
N SER A 19 -49.37 -10.00 -9.41
CA SER A 19 -48.02 -10.03 -9.95
C SER A 19 -47.01 -9.71 -8.85
N VAL A 20 -46.15 -10.68 -8.54
CA VAL A 20 -45.04 -10.56 -7.57
C VAL A 20 -43.72 -10.57 -8.35
N PRO A 21 -42.70 -9.79 -7.94
CA PRO A 21 -41.40 -9.79 -8.61
C PRO A 21 -40.82 -11.21 -8.69
N SER A 22 -40.42 -11.61 -9.90
CA SER A 22 -39.82 -12.92 -10.16
C SER A 22 -38.35 -12.99 -9.72
N ASN A 23 -37.65 -11.85 -9.69
CA ASN A 23 -36.26 -11.74 -9.26
C ASN A 23 -36.18 -11.02 -7.90
N GLN A 24 -36.36 -11.79 -6.82
CA GLN A 24 -36.28 -11.28 -5.45
C GLN A 24 -34.84 -11.41 -4.96
N VAL A 25 -34.07 -10.32 -5.02
CA VAL A 25 -32.68 -10.28 -4.58
C VAL A 25 -32.62 -9.60 -3.22
N GLY A 26 -32.21 -10.34 -2.20
CA GLY A 26 -32.02 -9.80 -0.85
C GLY A 26 -33.28 -9.72 0.01
N TYR A 27 -34.42 -10.18 -0.50
CA TYR A 27 -35.68 -10.25 0.22
C TYR A 27 -36.51 -11.43 -0.26
N SER A 28 -37.60 -11.73 0.45
CA SER A 28 -38.64 -12.65 0.01
C SER A 28 -40.03 -12.06 0.23
N LEU A 29 -40.93 -12.33 -0.72
CA LEU A 29 -42.37 -12.10 -0.63
C LEU A 29 -43.09 -13.44 -0.69
N ALA A 30 -43.76 -13.82 0.39
CA ALA A 30 -44.51 -15.06 0.48
C ALA A 30 -46.01 -14.76 0.61
N ALA A 31 -46.83 -15.28 -0.32
CA ALA A 31 -48.28 -15.26 -0.16
C ALA A 31 -48.67 -16.14 1.04
N LYS A 32 -49.66 -15.71 1.83
CA LYS A 32 -50.16 -16.50 2.96
C LYS A 32 -50.98 -17.69 2.44
N SER A 33 -50.89 -18.83 3.11
CA SER A 33 -51.51 -20.10 2.69
C SER A 33 -52.99 -19.93 2.33
N GLY A 34 -53.39 -20.38 1.14
CA GLY A 34 -54.75 -20.27 0.60
C GLY A 34 -54.92 -19.20 -0.49
N SER A 35 -53.91 -18.36 -0.73
CA SER A 35 -53.90 -17.40 -1.83
C SER A 35 -53.21 -17.99 -3.06
N GLU A 36 -53.98 -18.32 -4.10
CA GLU A 36 -53.43 -18.41 -5.44
C GLU A 36 -52.94 -17.00 -5.85
N TYR A 37 -52.07 -16.85 -6.86
CA TYR A 37 -51.76 -15.54 -7.46
C TYR A 37 -52.96 -14.96 -8.24
N THR A 38 -54.17 -15.37 -7.87
CA THR A 38 -55.47 -14.90 -8.35
C THR A 38 -56.42 -14.75 -7.17
N VAL A 39 -57.15 -13.65 -7.12
CA VAL A 39 -58.09 -13.32 -6.04
C VAL A 39 -59.43 -12.91 -6.63
N ASP A 40 -60.52 -13.36 -6.02
CA ASP A 40 -61.89 -13.03 -6.43
C ASP A 40 -62.22 -11.55 -6.10
N TYR A 41 -63.11 -10.93 -6.86
CA TYR A 41 -63.56 -9.55 -6.64
C TYR A 41 -64.07 -9.33 -5.20
N GLY A 42 -63.53 -8.30 -4.53
CA GLY A 42 -63.87 -7.91 -3.17
C GLY A 42 -63.16 -8.71 -2.07
N GLU A 43 -62.42 -9.77 -2.43
CA GLU A 43 -61.60 -10.52 -1.46
C GLU A 43 -60.26 -9.80 -1.20
N SER A 44 -59.49 -10.34 -0.24
CA SER A 44 -58.19 -9.78 0.16
C SER A 44 -57.02 -10.69 -0.22
N PHE A 45 -55.87 -10.08 -0.55
CA PHE A 45 -54.59 -10.77 -0.70
C PHE A 45 -53.67 -10.42 0.47
N THR A 46 -53.04 -11.41 1.09
CA THR A 46 -52.06 -11.20 2.17
C THR A 46 -50.70 -11.76 1.79
N PHE A 47 -49.66 -10.96 1.98
CA PHE A 47 -48.28 -11.41 1.82
C PHE A 47 -47.41 -11.03 3.01
N VAL A 48 -46.37 -11.83 3.23
CA VAL A 48 -45.32 -11.61 4.21
C VAL A 48 -44.07 -11.13 3.48
N PHE A 49 -43.50 -10.02 3.94
CA PHE A 49 -42.21 -9.54 3.49
C PHE A 49 -41.11 -9.97 4.46
N SER A 50 -39.96 -10.36 3.96
CA SER A 50 -38.78 -10.64 4.79
C SER A 50 -37.52 -10.16 4.09
N LEU A 51 -36.65 -9.50 4.85
CA LEU A 51 -35.36 -9.02 4.38
C LEU A 51 -34.28 -10.04 4.76
N LEU A 52 -33.42 -10.41 3.82
CA LEU A 52 -32.32 -11.35 4.08
C LEU A 52 -31.22 -10.65 4.88
N GLU A 53 -30.47 -11.41 5.68
CA GLU A 53 -29.47 -10.90 6.64
C GLU A 53 -28.51 -9.87 6.02
N GLY A 54 -27.99 -10.18 4.82
CA GLY A 54 -27.08 -9.31 4.08
C GLY A 54 -27.67 -8.01 3.55
N TYR A 55 -28.96 -7.74 3.75
CA TYR A 55 -29.64 -6.55 3.25
C TYR A 55 -30.30 -5.75 4.37
N THR A 56 -30.15 -6.19 5.62
CA THR A 56 -30.83 -5.65 6.81
C THR A 56 -30.57 -4.16 7.11
N LYS A 57 -29.55 -3.53 6.52
CA LYS A 57 -29.30 -2.09 6.66
C LYS A 57 -30.05 -1.25 5.60
N SER A 58 -30.65 -1.90 4.60
CA SER A 58 -31.46 -1.22 3.60
C SER A 58 -32.80 -0.76 4.19
N LEU A 59 -33.46 0.16 3.49
CA LEU A 59 -34.80 0.66 3.82
C LEU A 59 -35.73 0.40 2.64
N PRO A 60 -36.22 -0.86 2.49
CA PRO A 60 -37.05 -1.24 1.35
C PRO A 60 -38.35 -0.45 1.31
N ARG A 61 -38.81 -0.11 0.11
CA ARG A 61 -40.14 0.46 -0.13
C ARG A 61 -40.99 -0.56 -0.87
N ILE A 62 -42.19 -0.81 -0.37
CA ILE A 62 -43.12 -1.77 -0.98
C ILE A 62 -44.26 -0.98 -1.60
N LEU A 63 -44.50 -1.20 -2.89
CA LEU A 63 -45.53 -0.52 -3.67
C LEU A 63 -46.55 -1.55 -4.14
N VAL A 64 -47.83 -1.26 -3.93
CA VAL A 64 -48.96 -2.02 -4.47
C VAL A 64 -49.67 -1.10 -5.46
N ASN A 65 -49.70 -1.49 -6.73
CA ASN A 65 -50.22 -0.66 -7.83
C ASN A 65 -49.63 0.77 -7.86
N GLY A 66 -48.35 0.88 -7.48
CA GLY A 66 -47.62 2.15 -7.42
C GLY A 66 -47.84 2.98 -6.15
N VAL A 67 -48.67 2.51 -5.21
CA VAL A 67 -48.90 3.17 -3.92
C VAL A 67 -48.07 2.49 -2.84
N GLU A 68 -47.33 3.28 -2.07
CA GLU A 68 -46.50 2.76 -0.99
C GLU A 68 -47.37 2.23 0.16
N VAL A 69 -47.10 0.99 0.56
CA VAL A 69 -47.82 0.31 1.65
C VAL A 69 -46.91 0.15 2.87
N THR A 70 -47.54 0.06 4.04
CA THR A 70 -46.83 -0.23 5.29
C THR A 70 -47.08 -1.67 5.69
N LEU A 71 -46.09 -2.28 6.33
CA LEU A 71 -46.21 -3.62 6.91
C LEU A 71 -46.69 -3.51 8.35
N ASP A 72 -47.39 -4.54 8.82
CA ASP A 72 -47.76 -4.68 10.22
C ASP A 72 -46.57 -5.17 11.08
N VAL A 73 -46.84 -5.43 12.37
CA VAL A 73 -45.84 -5.93 13.33
C VAL A 73 -45.27 -7.32 13.00
N ASN A 74 -45.92 -8.06 12.12
CA ASN A 74 -45.52 -9.39 11.66
C ASN A 74 -44.87 -9.36 10.26
N ASN A 75 -44.57 -8.15 9.74
CA ASN A 75 -44.13 -7.92 8.37
C ASN A 75 -45.17 -8.34 7.30
N GLU A 76 -46.45 -8.35 7.65
CA GLU A 76 -47.55 -8.69 6.74
C GLU A 76 -48.16 -7.44 6.11
N CYS A 77 -48.63 -7.56 4.88
CA CYS A 77 -49.46 -6.57 4.20
C CYS A 77 -50.74 -7.23 3.70
N ILE A 78 -51.88 -6.60 3.97
CA ILE A 78 -53.20 -7.01 3.48
C ILE A 78 -53.65 -6.00 2.42
N VAL A 79 -53.84 -6.47 1.20
CA VAL A 79 -54.48 -5.73 0.11
C VAL A 79 -55.95 -6.16 0.10
N ALA A 80 -56.83 -5.31 0.62
CA ALA A 80 -58.25 -5.61 0.76
C ALA A 80 -59.08 -5.08 -0.41
N ASP A 81 -60.34 -5.54 -0.49
CA ASP A 81 -61.36 -5.05 -1.42
C ASP A 81 -60.90 -5.01 -2.89
N ILE A 82 -60.29 -6.09 -3.37
CA ILE A 82 -59.65 -6.13 -4.69
C ILE A 82 -60.69 -5.97 -5.81
N ASP A 83 -60.51 -4.95 -6.65
CA ASP A 83 -61.33 -4.67 -7.84
C ASP A 83 -60.52 -4.53 -9.14
N GLU A 84 -59.20 -4.75 -9.08
CA GLU A 84 -58.28 -4.71 -10.20
C GLU A 84 -57.09 -5.67 -10.03
N ASN A 85 -56.31 -5.87 -11.10
CA ASN A 85 -55.07 -6.63 -11.02
C ASN A 85 -54.07 -5.94 -10.08
N ILE A 86 -53.37 -6.74 -9.27
CA ILE A 86 -52.39 -6.25 -8.31
C ILE A 86 -50.98 -6.44 -8.84
N THR A 87 -50.17 -5.39 -8.75
CA THR A 87 -48.73 -5.40 -9.04
C THR A 87 -47.97 -4.98 -7.78
N ILE A 88 -47.11 -5.87 -7.29
CA ILE A 88 -46.24 -5.60 -6.15
C ILE A 88 -44.84 -5.29 -6.66
N ILE A 89 -44.26 -4.19 -6.19
CA ILE A 89 -42.88 -3.80 -6.47
C ILE A 89 -42.17 -3.58 -5.14
N VAL A 90 -40.92 -4.03 -5.05
CA VAL A 90 -40.03 -3.75 -3.91
C VAL A 90 -38.84 -2.96 -4.44
N GLU A 91 -38.63 -1.77 -3.89
CA GLU A 91 -37.53 -0.87 -4.21
C GLU A 91 -36.55 -0.75 -3.03
N ASN A 92 -35.37 -0.18 -3.28
CA ASN A 92 -34.37 0.17 -2.26
C ASN A 92 -33.81 -0.99 -1.44
N VAL A 93 -33.78 -2.19 -2.01
CA VAL A 93 -33.07 -3.34 -1.43
C VAL A 93 -31.61 -3.27 -1.85
N VAL A 94 -30.73 -2.98 -0.89
CA VAL A 94 -29.31 -2.73 -1.12
C VAL A 94 -28.50 -3.69 -0.26
N LEU A 95 -27.51 -4.34 -0.87
CA LEU A 95 -26.59 -5.25 -0.17
C LEU A 95 -25.78 -4.44 0.86
N ASN A 96 -25.70 -4.96 2.08
CA ASN A 96 -24.95 -4.36 3.16
C ASN A 96 -23.46 -4.30 2.78
N THR A 97 -22.82 -3.21 3.17
CA THR A 97 -21.36 -3.10 3.16
C THR A 97 -20.83 -2.92 4.57
N TYR A 98 -19.56 -3.27 4.75
CA TYR A 98 -18.84 -3.16 6.01
C TYR A 98 -17.49 -2.52 5.79
N THR A 99 -17.07 -1.73 6.77
CA THR A 99 -15.73 -1.15 6.81
C THR A 99 -14.82 -2.12 7.54
N ILE A 100 -13.79 -2.57 6.84
CA ILE A 100 -12.71 -3.39 7.38
C ILE A 100 -11.52 -2.48 7.65
N THR A 101 -10.95 -2.58 8.83
CA THR A 101 -9.75 -1.84 9.24
C THR A 101 -8.57 -2.78 9.30
N TRP A 102 -7.50 -2.43 8.61
CA TRP A 102 -6.22 -3.12 8.67
C TRP A 102 -5.29 -2.31 9.57
N ASN A 103 -4.76 -2.94 10.61
CA ASN A 103 -3.85 -2.32 11.57
C ASN A 103 -2.47 -2.96 11.45
N ILE A 104 -1.46 -2.17 11.06
CA ILE A 104 -0.07 -2.59 10.95
C ILE A 104 0.75 -1.64 11.80
N GLU A 105 1.34 -2.15 12.89
CA GLU A 105 2.18 -1.37 13.82
C GLU A 105 1.50 -0.05 14.29
N GLY A 106 0.19 -0.10 14.54
CA GLY A 106 -0.61 1.05 15.00
C GLY A 106 -1.08 1.99 13.87
N GLN A 107 -0.63 1.80 12.64
CA GLN A 107 -1.11 2.52 11.48
C GLN A 107 -2.31 1.80 10.88
N THR A 108 -3.42 2.52 10.71
CA THR A 108 -4.67 1.94 10.23
C THR A 108 -5.00 2.38 8.80
N SER A 109 -5.39 1.44 7.95
CA SER A 109 -6.06 1.71 6.67
C SER A 109 -7.41 1.01 6.60
N THR A 110 -8.26 1.38 5.65
CA THR A 110 -9.61 0.81 5.55
C THR A 110 -9.98 0.37 4.13
N THR A 111 -10.85 -0.63 4.06
CA THR A 111 -11.47 -1.12 2.82
C THR A 111 -12.96 -1.34 3.06
N VAL A 112 -13.79 -1.09 2.05
CA VAL A 112 -15.23 -1.40 2.09
C VAL A 112 -15.48 -2.70 1.36
N VAL A 113 -16.20 -3.62 2.02
CA VAL A 113 -16.46 -4.98 1.51
C VAL A 113 -17.94 -5.28 1.62
N ASN A 114 -18.50 -6.01 0.64
CA ASN A 114 -19.90 -6.41 0.69
C ASN A 114 -20.14 -7.50 1.72
N HIS A 115 -21.37 -7.63 2.19
CA HIS A 115 -21.76 -8.72 3.06
C HIS A 115 -21.50 -10.09 2.41
N GLY A 116 -20.85 -10.97 3.17
CA GLY A 116 -20.51 -12.32 2.72
C GLY A 116 -19.20 -12.42 1.93
N ASP A 117 -18.64 -11.31 1.44
CA ASP A 117 -17.35 -11.32 0.77
C ASP A 117 -16.21 -11.39 1.79
N THR A 118 -15.13 -12.11 1.45
CA THR A 118 -13.93 -12.18 2.28
C THR A 118 -13.01 -11.01 1.94
N PRO A 119 -12.59 -10.19 2.93
CA PRO A 119 -11.76 -9.03 2.67
C PRO A 119 -10.33 -9.42 2.32
N ILE A 120 -9.70 -8.63 1.45
CA ILE A 120 -8.32 -8.81 1.01
C ILE A 120 -7.54 -7.53 1.32
N TYR A 121 -6.36 -7.67 1.89
CA TYR A 121 -5.41 -6.58 2.04
C TYR A 121 -4.52 -6.52 0.80
N GLU A 122 -4.64 -5.45 0.01
CA GLU A 122 -3.89 -5.28 -1.24
C GLU A 122 -2.42 -4.86 -1.04
N GLY A 123 -2.06 -4.46 0.19
CA GLY A 123 -0.69 -4.07 0.54
C GLY A 123 0.16 -5.27 0.97
N THR A 124 1.43 -4.99 1.26
CA THR A 124 2.31 -5.94 1.96
C THR A 124 2.49 -5.46 3.40
N PRO A 125 2.02 -6.20 4.42
CA PRO A 125 2.26 -5.84 5.81
C PRO A 125 3.77 -5.82 6.06
N SER A 126 4.28 -4.68 6.51
CA SER A 126 5.69 -4.53 6.82
C SER A 126 5.87 -3.97 8.22
N LYS A 127 6.92 -4.44 8.87
CA LYS A 127 7.38 -3.97 10.17
C LYS A 127 8.88 -3.72 10.06
N PRO A 128 9.36 -2.49 10.36
CA PRO A 128 10.78 -2.20 10.38
C PRO A 128 11.53 -3.17 11.31
N SER A 129 12.64 -3.71 10.82
CA SER A 129 13.57 -4.47 11.66
C SER A 129 14.21 -3.55 12.71
N THR A 130 14.71 -4.14 13.79
CA THR A 130 15.61 -3.49 14.77
C THR A 130 17.02 -4.04 14.63
N ASP A 131 17.93 -3.54 15.45
CA ASP A 131 19.35 -3.93 15.58
C ASP A 131 19.55 -5.43 15.68
N THR A 132 18.64 -6.11 16.34
CA THR A 132 18.82 -7.50 16.77
C THR A 132 17.75 -8.42 16.22
N HIS A 133 16.68 -7.86 15.63
CA HIS A 133 15.51 -8.63 15.23
C HIS A 133 14.91 -8.15 13.91
N ALA A 134 14.66 -9.10 13.02
CA ALA A 134 13.84 -8.93 11.83
C ALA A 134 12.42 -9.40 12.08
N TYR A 135 11.46 -8.86 11.34
CA TYR A 135 10.05 -9.19 11.51
C TYR A 135 9.45 -9.66 10.18
N VAL A 136 8.96 -10.89 10.16
CA VAL A 136 8.31 -11.47 8.99
C VAL A 136 6.81 -11.50 9.25
N PHE A 137 6.02 -11.02 8.30
CA PHE A 137 4.57 -11.12 8.42
C PHE A 137 4.15 -12.59 8.50
N ASP A 138 3.42 -12.95 9.55
CA ASP A 138 2.98 -14.32 9.80
C ASP A 138 1.49 -14.47 9.41
N HIS A 139 0.61 -13.74 10.10
CA HIS A 139 -0.82 -13.79 9.85
C HIS A 139 -1.56 -12.54 10.33
N TRP A 140 -2.85 -12.45 10.01
CA TRP A 140 -3.76 -11.45 10.58
C TRP A 140 -4.48 -12.02 11.79
N THR A 141 -4.65 -11.20 12.84
CA THR A 141 -5.49 -11.53 14.00
C THR A 141 -6.64 -10.53 14.17
N PRO A 142 -7.90 -10.98 14.34
CA PRO A 142 -8.35 -12.37 14.23
C PRO A 142 -8.17 -12.95 12.81
N GLU A 143 -8.39 -14.26 12.63
CA GLU A 143 -8.38 -14.88 11.30
C GLU A 143 -9.40 -14.19 10.37
N ILE A 144 -9.00 -13.95 9.12
CA ILE A 144 -9.85 -13.27 8.15
C ILE A 144 -11.03 -14.17 7.77
N VAL A 145 -12.24 -13.65 7.93
CA VAL A 145 -13.49 -14.31 7.56
C VAL A 145 -14.38 -13.39 6.71
N ALA A 146 -15.41 -13.98 6.11
CA ALA A 146 -16.44 -13.27 5.36
C ALA A 146 -17.06 -12.13 6.19
N ALA A 147 -17.25 -10.98 5.56
CA ALA A 147 -17.74 -9.79 6.23
C ALA A 147 -19.23 -9.90 6.57
N VAL A 148 -19.53 -10.04 7.86
CA VAL A 148 -20.89 -9.93 8.43
C VAL A 148 -21.06 -8.69 9.33
N GLY A 149 -19.97 -7.94 9.50
CA GLY A 149 -19.84 -6.81 10.40
C GLY A 149 -18.60 -5.99 10.05
N ASN A 150 -18.49 -4.80 10.64
CA ASN A 150 -17.21 -4.10 10.64
C ASN A 150 -16.20 -4.92 11.45
N ALA A 151 -14.97 -5.01 10.97
CA ALA A 151 -13.92 -5.79 11.63
C ALA A 151 -12.59 -5.04 11.59
N THR A 152 -11.71 -5.34 12.54
CA THR A 152 -10.33 -4.86 12.55
C THR A 152 -9.40 -6.06 12.59
N TYR A 153 -8.52 -6.15 11.60
CA TYR A 153 -7.48 -7.15 11.51
C TYR A 153 -6.14 -6.49 11.84
N THR A 154 -5.40 -7.07 12.78
CA THR A 154 -4.07 -6.60 13.16
C THR A 154 -3.02 -7.55 12.63
N ALA A 155 -2.00 -7.03 11.95
CA ALA A 155 -0.92 -7.84 11.43
C ALA A 155 -0.08 -8.37 12.59
N VAL A 156 0.16 -9.68 12.59
CA VAL A 156 1.05 -10.37 13.51
C VAL A 156 2.35 -10.68 12.76
N PHE A 157 3.47 -10.38 13.39
CA PHE A 157 4.79 -10.61 12.83
C PHE A 157 5.54 -11.62 13.69
N GLU A 158 6.19 -12.58 13.05
CA GLU A 158 7.17 -13.45 13.66
C GLU A 158 8.49 -12.68 13.83
N GLU A 159 9.02 -12.68 15.05
CA GLU A 159 10.29 -12.05 15.39
C GLU A 159 11.45 -13.04 15.19
N ARG A 160 12.49 -12.63 14.47
CA ARG A 160 13.66 -13.45 14.15
C ARG A 160 14.94 -12.73 14.56
N ALA A 161 15.71 -13.33 15.46
CA ALA A 161 17.02 -12.77 15.84
C ALA A 161 17.98 -12.77 14.64
N ILE A 162 18.66 -11.65 14.43
CA ILE A 162 19.57 -11.44 13.29
C ILE A 162 20.99 -11.91 13.62
N LYS A 163 21.65 -12.54 12.66
CA LYS A 163 23.07 -12.92 12.62
C LYS A 163 23.68 -12.54 11.26
N ILE A 164 24.98 -12.29 11.23
CA ILE A 164 25.70 -12.08 9.96
C ILE A 164 26.43 -13.37 9.57
N GLY A 165 26.16 -13.86 8.36
CA GLY A 165 26.92 -14.94 7.74
C GLY A 165 27.76 -14.39 6.58
N ALA A 166 29.02 -14.82 6.51
CA ALA A 166 29.88 -14.65 5.34
C ALA A 166 30.31 -16.04 4.84
N THR A 167 30.01 -16.37 3.58
CA THR A 167 30.59 -17.56 2.94
C THR A 167 31.97 -17.24 2.35
N ASP A 168 32.91 -18.14 2.60
CA ASP A 168 34.34 -17.97 2.32
C ASP A 168 34.70 -17.66 0.85
N PRO A 169 35.59 -16.69 0.58
CA PRO A 169 36.54 -16.78 -0.51
C PRO A 169 37.81 -17.52 -0.05
N ASP A 170 38.02 -18.70 -0.62
CA ASP A 170 39.24 -19.50 -0.45
C ASP A 170 40.53 -18.68 -0.75
N GLU A 171 41.59 -19.04 -0.03
CA GLU A 171 42.66 -18.23 0.56
C GLU A 171 43.48 -17.31 -0.36
N SER A 172 43.63 -16.03 0.02
CA SER A 172 44.86 -15.20 -0.08
C SER A 172 44.55 -13.68 -0.06
N ALA A 173 44.17 -13.13 1.10
CA ALA A 173 44.52 -11.82 1.66
C ALA A 173 43.61 -11.53 2.88
N GLY A 174 44.04 -10.64 3.78
CA GLY A 174 43.59 -10.58 5.18
C GLY A 174 42.11 -10.37 5.48
N GLU A 175 41.74 -10.60 6.74
CA GLU A 175 40.41 -10.30 7.30
C GLU A 175 40.33 -8.82 7.72
N VAL A 176 39.21 -8.18 7.41
CA VAL A 176 38.86 -6.83 7.86
C VAL A 176 37.56 -6.92 8.66
N GLU A 177 37.50 -6.27 9.80
CA GLU A 177 36.28 -6.16 10.58
C GLU A 177 35.27 -5.27 9.86
N ALA A 178 34.03 -5.76 9.76
CA ALA A 178 32.89 -5.04 9.23
C ALA A 178 31.78 -4.97 10.29
N GLU A 179 31.04 -3.88 10.26
CA GLU A 179 29.88 -3.63 11.11
C GLU A 179 28.68 -3.36 10.20
N LEU A 180 27.57 -4.00 10.50
CA LEU A 180 26.30 -3.78 9.81
C LEU A 180 25.36 -3.05 10.77
N SER A 181 24.95 -1.84 10.45
CA SER A 181 23.93 -1.13 11.21
C SER A 181 22.61 -1.19 10.45
N VAL A 182 21.64 -1.91 11.01
CA VAL A 182 20.25 -1.93 10.52
C VAL A 182 19.45 -0.84 11.25
N PRO A 183 18.34 -0.33 10.67
CA PRO A 183 17.54 0.71 11.33
C PRO A 183 17.19 0.34 12.77
N GLY A 184 17.52 1.22 13.72
CA GLY A 184 17.36 0.97 15.15
C GLY A 184 18.67 0.94 15.93
N GLY A 185 19.79 0.54 15.30
CA GLY A 185 21.14 0.53 15.89
C GLY A 185 22.13 -0.44 15.22
N VAL A 186 23.02 -1.08 15.98
CA VAL A 186 24.28 -1.69 15.45
C VAL A 186 24.33 -3.21 15.62
N ILE A 187 24.60 -3.95 14.52
CA ILE A 187 25.04 -5.35 14.57
C ILE A 187 26.57 -5.36 14.56
N ILE A 188 27.14 -5.80 15.67
CA ILE A 188 28.57 -6.00 15.84
C ILE A 188 28.98 -7.38 15.32
N ASP A 189 30.17 -7.46 14.71
CA ASP A 189 30.90 -8.69 14.36
C ASP A 189 30.54 -9.36 13.03
N ALA A 190 30.64 -8.64 11.91
CA ALA A 190 30.77 -9.25 10.59
C ALA A 190 32.26 -9.34 10.18
N VAL A 191 32.68 -10.47 9.61
CA VAL A 191 34.05 -10.64 9.10
C VAL A 191 34.03 -10.47 7.58
N LEU A 192 34.65 -9.38 7.09
CA LEU A 192 34.91 -9.15 5.67
C LEU A 192 36.23 -9.82 5.28
N LYS A 193 36.21 -10.66 4.24
CA LYS A 193 37.43 -11.29 3.69
C LYS A 193 37.90 -10.52 2.46
N VAL A 194 39.12 -10.01 2.48
CA VAL A 194 39.66 -9.13 1.44
C VAL A 194 40.46 -9.94 0.43
N LYS A 195 40.28 -9.65 -0.86
CA LYS A 195 41.15 -10.16 -1.93
C LYS A 195 41.76 -9.00 -2.71
N ILE A 196 43.07 -8.80 -2.57
CA ILE A 196 43.82 -7.91 -3.46
C ILE A 196 43.96 -8.66 -4.79
N VAL A 197 43.28 -8.15 -5.83
CA VAL A 197 43.36 -8.72 -7.18
C VAL A 197 44.29 -7.85 -8.02
N GLU A 198 45.48 -8.35 -8.31
CA GLU A 198 46.24 -7.89 -9.49
C GLU A 198 45.61 -8.60 -10.71
N THR A 199 44.73 -7.92 -11.45
CA THR A 199 44.12 -8.54 -12.65
C THR A 199 44.88 -8.13 -13.90
N THR A 200 45.46 -9.11 -14.58
CA THR A 200 45.70 -9.03 -16.03
C THR A 200 44.50 -9.64 -16.76
N ASP A 201 43.87 -8.79 -17.57
CA ASP A 201 42.80 -9.02 -18.57
C ASP A 201 41.41 -9.49 -18.11
N GLY A 202 40.43 -8.58 -18.26
CA GLY A 202 39.00 -8.89 -18.40
C GLY A 202 38.06 -8.09 -17.48
N ASP A 203 37.58 -6.95 -17.99
CA ASP A 203 36.44 -6.11 -17.55
C ASP A 203 36.54 -5.16 -16.34
N ILE A 204 37.59 -5.18 -15.52
CA ILE A 204 37.87 -4.05 -14.61
C ILE A 204 39.38 -3.79 -14.62
N SER A 205 39.81 -2.70 -15.28
CA SER A 205 41.19 -2.21 -15.19
C SER A 205 41.38 -1.51 -13.86
N VAL A 206 42.16 -2.13 -12.98
CA VAL A 206 42.50 -1.59 -11.66
C VAL A 206 43.95 -1.10 -11.75
N PRO A 207 44.18 0.22 -11.72
CA PRO A 207 45.53 0.79 -11.75
C PRO A 207 46.43 0.22 -10.65
N ASP A 208 47.73 0.10 -10.97
CA ASP A 208 48.76 -0.21 -9.98
C ASP A 208 48.64 0.78 -8.80
N ASN A 209 48.64 0.25 -7.57
CA ASN A 209 48.44 0.92 -6.26
C ASN A 209 46.99 1.03 -5.73
N LYS A 210 45.99 0.32 -6.28
CA LYS A 210 44.63 0.28 -5.70
C LYS A 210 44.41 -0.97 -4.85
N GLU A 211 43.88 -0.77 -3.64
CA GLU A 211 43.32 -1.87 -2.84
C GLU A 211 41.84 -2.08 -3.19
N ILE A 212 41.48 -3.34 -3.43
CA ILE A 212 40.10 -3.76 -3.71
C ILE A 212 39.61 -4.57 -2.52
N PHE A 213 38.44 -4.21 -2.00
CA PHE A 213 37.73 -5.02 -1.02
C PHE A 213 36.57 -5.68 -1.72
N LYS A 214 36.51 -7.00 -1.68
CA LYS A 214 35.39 -7.74 -2.23
C LYS A 214 34.65 -8.35 -1.07
N LEU A 215 33.39 -7.98 -0.91
CA LEU A 215 32.50 -8.75 -0.08
C LEU A 215 31.78 -9.75 -0.97
N TYR A 216 31.93 -11.01 -0.62
CA TYR A 216 31.23 -12.10 -1.27
C TYR A 216 30.08 -12.53 -0.39
N ASN A 217 28.85 -12.54 -0.94
CA ASN A 217 27.68 -13.18 -0.34
C ASN A 217 27.48 -12.86 1.16
N ALA A 218 27.40 -11.58 1.56
CA ALA A 218 26.93 -11.26 2.90
C ALA A 218 25.43 -11.52 2.94
N THR A 219 25.05 -12.36 3.87
CA THR A 219 23.68 -12.77 4.05
C THR A 219 23.27 -12.48 5.48
N LEU A 220 22.12 -11.84 5.66
CA LEU A 220 21.50 -11.84 6.99
C LEU A 220 20.92 -13.21 7.24
N LEU A 221 21.36 -13.81 8.33
CA LEU A 221 20.86 -15.09 8.78
C LEU A 221 19.98 -14.90 10.00
N ASN A 222 18.95 -15.73 10.15
CA ASN A 222 18.23 -15.82 11.43
C ASN A 222 19.02 -16.67 12.44
N SER A 223 18.47 -16.88 13.64
CA SER A 223 19.06 -17.75 14.66
C SER A 223 19.29 -19.19 14.18
N GLU A 224 18.58 -19.65 13.17
CA GLU A 224 18.62 -21.00 12.59
C GLU A 224 19.54 -21.09 11.36
N ASN A 225 20.27 -20.03 11.02
CA ASN A 225 21.14 -19.90 9.85
C ASN A 225 20.40 -19.88 8.49
N GLU A 226 19.13 -19.50 8.47
CA GLU A 226 18.37 -19.28 7.23
C GLU A 226 18.54 -17.85 6.72
N ASP A 227 18.67 -17.67 5.39
CA ASP A 227 18.75 -16.36 4.76
C ASP A 227 17.44 -15.58 4.92
N ILE A 228 17.52 -14.44 5.60
CA ILE A 228 16.43 -13.49 5.84
C ILE A 228 16.73 -12.11 5.25
N SER A 229 17.69 -11.99 4.33
CA SER A 229 18.10 -10.70 3.74
C SER A 229 16.95 -9.97 3.04
N ALA A 230 16.00 -10.70 2.44
CA ALA A 230 14.81 -10.15 1.82
C ALA A 230 13.75 -9.64 2.83
N SER A 231 13.92 -9.90 4.13
CA SER A 231 12.97 -9.49 5.18
C SER A 231 13.29 -8.10 5.74
N ILE A 232 14.35 -7.45 5.28
CA ILE A 232 14.70 -6.08 5.68
C ILE A 232 13.81 -5.10 4.93
N THR A 233 13.14 -4.21 5.66
CA THR A 233 12.21 -3.23 5.07
C THR A 233 12.68 -1.78 5.22
N GLY A 234 14.00 -1.55 5.30
CA GLY A 234 14.60 -0.23 5.48
C GLY A 234 16.06 -0.17 5.05
N GLU A 235 16.62 1.04 4.96
CA GLU A 235 18.02 1.27 4.59
C GLU A 235 18.97 0.72 5.66
N VAL A 236 19.95 -0.06 5.23
CA VAL A 236 20.98 -0.63 6.09
C VAL A 236 22.28 0.12 5.83
N THR A 237 22.97 0.48 6.90
CA THR A 237 24.29 1.10 6.86
C THR A 237 25.36 0.03 7.03
N LEU A 238 26.28 -0.06 6.08
CA LEU A 238 27.44 -0.91 6.13
C LEU A 238 28.68 -0.08 6.49
N LYS A 239 29.41 -0.49 7.52
CA LYS A 239 30.67 0.13 7.97
C LYS A 239 31.82 -0.87 7.88
N PHE A 240 32.96 -0.45 7.36
CA PHE A 240 34.16 -1.30 7.25
C PHE A 240 35.37 -0.56 7.75
N ALA A 241 36.25 -1.24 8.48
CA ALA A 241 37.50 -0.61 8.89
C ALA A 241 38.31 -0.19 7.65
N MET A 242 38.81 1.04 7.71
CA MET A 242 39.63 1.67 6.68
C MET A 242 41.00 1.01 6.69
N PRO A 243 41.51 0.58 5.53
CA PRO A 243 42.82 -0.05 5.43
C PRO A 243 43.93 0.92 5.84
N SER A 244 45.01 0.36 6.40
CA SER A 244 46.19 1.13 6.75
C SER A 244 46.84 1.73 5.49
N GLY A 245 46.97 3.06 5.42
CA GLY A 245 47.63 3.77 4.31
C GLY A 245 46.69 4.49 3.35
N LEU A 246 45.39 4.35 3.56
CA LEU A 246 44.34 5.03 2.82
C LEU A 246 44.13 6.43 3.44
N GLU A 247 44.94 7.42 3.03
CA GLU A 247 44.74 8.80 3.49
C GLU A 247 43.64 9.47 2.66
N GLU A 248 42.74 10.23 3.33
CA GLU A 248 41.61 10.99 2.77
C GLU A 248 41.86 11.48 1.33
N ARG A 249 41.47 10.68 0.33
CA ARG A 249 41.48 11.10 -1.07
C ARG A 249 40.24 10.59 -1.77
N GLU A 250 39.62 11.51 -2.48
CA GLU A 250 38.37 11.37 -3.22
C GLU A 250 38.50 10.28 -4.28
N GLY A 251 37.71 9.20 -4.18
CA GLY A 251 37.71 8.15 -5.22
C GLY A 251 37.13 6.78 -4.87
N ILE A 252 36.34 6.64 -3.80
CA ILE A 252 35.74 5.34 -3.45
C ILE A 252 34.54 5.05 -4.38
N GLN A 253 34.53 3.88 -5.02
CA GLN A 253 33.43 3.41 -5.87
C GLN A 253 32.93 2.05 -5.37
N ILE A 254 31.60 1.85 -5.40
CA ILE A 254 30.96 0.59 -4.99
C ILE A 254 30.40 -0.09 -6.23
N VAL A 255 30.95 -1.24 -6.59
CA VAL A 255 30.41 -2.11 -7.63
C VAL A 255 29.41 -3.06 -6.95
N ILE A 256 28.15 -3.05 -7.36
CA ILE A 256 27.14 -3.99 -6.85
C ILE A 256 26.67 -4.85 -8.02
N ASP A 257 26.62 -6.18 -7.83
CA ASP A 257 26.12 -7.13 -8.82
C ASP A 257 26.75 -7.00 -10.24
N GLY A 258 28.03 -6.60 -10.29
CA GLY A 258 28.76 -6.40 -11.56
C GLY A 258 28.50 -5.05 -12.26
N GLU A 259 27.56 -4.24 -11.75
CA GLU A 259 27.38 -2.86 -12.20
C GLU A 259 28.25 -1.92 -11.34
N SER A 260 29.22 -1.26 -11.99
CA SER A 260 30.07 -0.26 -11.33
C SER A 260 29.29 1.05 -11.16
N VAL A 261 28.63 1.22 -10.02
CA VAL A 261 27.91 2.45 -9.68
C VAL A 261 28.78 3.31 -8.76
N ALA A 262 29.25 4.45 -9.24
CA ALA A 262 29.93 5.41 -8.38
C ALA A 262 28.95 5.94 -7.33
N ARG A 263 29.00 5.40 -6.11
CA ARG A 263 28.32 5.94 -4.93
C ARG A 263 29.29 6.72 -4.08
N SER A 264 28.85 7.89 -3.61
CA SER A 264 29.57 8.61 -2.55
C SER A 264 29.55 7.77 -1.28
N VAL A 265 30.71 7.59 -0.69
CA VAL A 265 30.88 6.84 0.56
C VAL A 265 31.25 7.83 1.65
N MET A 266 30.66 7.70 2.84
CA MET A 266 31.00 8.54 3.99
C MET A 266 32.20 7.95 4.71
N ILE A 267 33.10 8.81 5.20
CA ILE A 267 34.24 8.40 6.03
C ILE A 267 33.94 8.85 7.47
N GLU A 268 33.85 7.90 8.39
CA GLU A 268 33.63 8.13 9.82
C GLU A 268 34.84 7.62 10.61
N GLY A 269 35.82 8.50 10.86
CA GLY A 269 37.04 8.15 11.57
C GLY A 269 37.88 7.14 10.77
N GLN A 270 38.02 5.92 11.31
CA GLN A 270 38.70 4.81 10.63
C GLN A 270 37.72 3.91 9.86
N PHE A 271 36.50 4.34 9.56
CA PHE A 271 35.51 3.51 8.90
C PHE A 271 35.00 4.12 7.59
N ILE A 272 34.77 3.26 6.62
CA ILE A 272 34.10 3.55 5.35
C ILE A 272 32.62 3.16 5.52
N VAL A 273 31.70 4.07 5.26
CA VAL A 273 30.26 3.94 5.56
C VAL A 273 29.42 4.15 4.31
N PHE A 274 28.58 3.18 3.94
CA PHE A 274 27.61 3.33 2.86
C PHE A 274 26.23 2.77 3.22
N GLU A 275 25.20 3.34 2.60
CA GLU A 275 23.80 2.95 2.80
C GLU A 275 23.32 2.10 1.62
N THR A 276 22.56 1.03 1.90
CA THR A 276 21.97 0.15 0.89
C THR A 276 20.61 -0.39 1.34
N GLU A 277 19.69 -0.57 0.39
CA GLU A 277 18.38 -1.19 0.61
C GLU A 277 18.39 -2.71 0.37
N SER A 278 19.49 -3.25 -0.16
CA SER A 278 19.66 -4.69 -0.44
C SER A 278 21.06 -5.16 -0.03
N LEU A 279 21.14 -6.37 0.49
CA LEU A 279 22.40 -7.08 0.74
C LEU A 279 22.61 -8.09 -0.41
N GLY A 280 23.84 -8.20 -0.89
CA GLY A 280 24.19 -8.96 -2.10
C GLY A 280 25.69 -8.89 -2.39
N ASP A 281 26.10 -9.20 -3.62
CA ASP A 281 27.51 -9.13 -4.01
C ASP A 281 27.94 -7.67 -4.17
N PHE A 282 28.89 -7.23 -3.35
CA PHE A 282 29.50 -5.91 -3.51
C PHE A 282 31.01 -5.95 -3.52
N ALA A 283 31.61 -5.17 -4.42
CA ALA A 283 33.03 -4.89 -4.43
C ALA A 283 33.25 -3.39 -4.22
N LEU A 284 34.01 -3.05 -3.19
CA LEU A 284 34.49 -1.70 -2.95
C LEU A 284 35.84 -1.54 -3.66
N VAL A 285 35.89 -0.61 -4.61
CA VAL A 285 37.11 -0.26 -5.33
C VAL A 285 37.58 1.11 -4.83
N VAL A 286 38.78 1.17 -4.27
CA VAL A 286 39.35 2.42 -3.78
C VAL A 286 40.38 2.95 -4.76
N ASP A 287 40.13 4.13 -5.33
CA ASP A 287 41.12 4.85 -6.15
C ASP A 287 42.08 5.66 -5.27
N THR A 288 43.35 5.26 -5.22
CA THR A 288 44.40 5.92 -4.44
C THR A 288 45.10 7.05 -5.21
N GLN A 289 44.76 7.29 -6.49
CA GLN A 289 45.39 8.36 -7.26
C GLN A 289 44.72 9.72 -6.98
N SER A 290 45.56 10.74 -6.79
CA SER A 290 45.16 12.14 -6.86
C SER A 290 44.60 12.44 -8.25
N ASN A 291 43.28 12.35 -8.40
CA ASN A 291 42.60 12.66 -9.64
C ASN A 291 42.52 14.18 -9.81
N THR A 292 43.55 14.79 -10.41
CA THR A 292 43.50 16.18 -10.90
C THR A 292 42.53 16.37 -12.09
N ASN A 293 41.67 15.39 -12.41
CA ASN A 293 40.75 15.41 -13.55
C ASN A 293 39.32 14.89 -13.26
N LEU A 294 38.86 14.85 -12.00
CA LEU A 294 37.44 14.61 -11.69
C LEU A 294 36.64 15.90 -11.48
N SER A 295 37.03 17.01 -12.12
CA SER A 295 36.26 18.26 -12.07
C SER A 295 35.00 18.26 -12.94
N LEU A 296 34.53 17.13 -13.45
CA LEU A 296 33.40 17.12 -14.38
C LEU A 296 32.58 15.83 -14.26
N ILE A 297 31.78 15.73 -13.19
CA ILE A 297 30.35 15.32 -13.14
C ILE A 297 29.93 15.42 -11.66
N VAL A 298 29.89 16.66 -11.15
CA VAL A 298 29.05 17.02 -9.98
C VAL A 298 28.27 18.28 -10.39
N THR A 299 27.45 18.15 -11.42
CA THR A 299 26.54 19.21 -11.85
C THR A 299 25.17 18.65 -12.24
N LEU A 300 24.64 17.70 -11.47
CA LEU A 300 23.20 17.45 -11.44
C LEU A 300 22.75 17.02 -10.02
N SER A 301 22.86 17.95 -9.07
CA SER A 301 21.97 18.00 -7.89
C SER A 301 22.04 19.37 -7.19
N VAL A 302 23.14 20.11 -7.33
CA VAL A 302 23.24 21.48 -6.80
C VAL A 302 22.53 22.52 -7.69
N ALA A 303 22.26 22.20 -8.98
CA ALA A 303 21.54 23.07 -9.91
C ALA A 303 20.05 23.25 -9.56
N GLY A 304 19.43 22.28 -8.86
CA GLY A 304 18.06 22.44 -8.34
C GLY A 304 18.00 23.41 -7.16
N PHE A 305 19.01 23.41 -6.30
CA PHE A 305 19.01 24.21 -5.07
C PHE A 305 19.47 25.66 -5.30
N VAL A 306 20.38 25.91 -6.25
CA VAL A 306 20.91 27.26 -6.53
C VAL A 306 19.96 28.12 -7.37
N LEU A 307 19.12 27.52 -8.24
CA LEU A 307 18.11 28.26 -9.02
C LEU A 307 17.00 28.87 -8.14
N LEU A 308 16.70 28.29 -6.97
CA LEU A 308 15.74 28.86 -6.01
C LEU A 308 16.30 30.05 -5.23
N ILE A 309 17.61 30.14 -5.04
CA ILE A 309 18.24 31.24 -4.29
C ILE A 309 18.47 32.48 -5.19
N PHE A 310 18.76 32.29 -6.48
CA PHE A 310 18.96 33.42 -7.40
C PHE A 310 17.65 34.06 -7.92
N ALA A 311 16.53 33.33 -7.92
CA ALA A 311 15.22 33.92 -8.24
C ALA A 311 14.80 35.00 -7.21
N GLY A 312 15.16 34.82 -5.93
CA GLY A 312 14.89 35.81 -4.87
C GLY A 312 15.81 37.04 -4.94
N PHE A 313 17.09 36.89 -5.27
CA PHE A 313 18.05 38.00 -5.31
C PHE A 313 17.96 38.88 -6.58
N GLY A 314 17.53 38.32 -7.71
CA GLY A 314 17.38 39.05 -8.97
C GLY A 314 16.28 40.13 -8.92
N VAL A 315 15.16 39.85 -8.25
CA VAL A 315 14.08 40.83 -8.07
C VAL A 315 14.52 41.99 -7.17
N PHE A 316 15.32 41.73 -6.13
CA PHE A 316 15.79 42.76 -5.20
C PHE A 316 16.77 43.74 -5.85
N PHE A 317 17.65 43.28 -6.75
CA PHE A 317 18.62 44.14 -7.44
C PHE A 317 18.00 44.96 -8.59
N LEU A 318 17.00 44.42 -9.29
CA LEU A 318 16.29 45.15 -10.35
C LEU A 318 15.47 46.33 -9.81
N VAL A 319 14.87 46.19 -8.62
CA VAL A 319 14.21 47.32 -7.94
C VAL A 319 15.22 48.41 -7.56
N ARG A 320 16.37 48.02 -6.99
CA ARG A 320 17.40 48.97 -6.53
C ARG A 320 18.10 49.74 -7.65
N LYS A 321 18.26 49.13 -8.83
CA LYS A 321 18.91 49.78 -9.98
C LYS A 321 18.00 50.84 -10.62
N LYS A 322 16.69 50.60 -10.65
CA LYS A 322 15.71 51.54 -11.24
C LYS A 322 15.53 52.82 -10.43
N ASP A 323 15.72 52.75 -9.11
CA ASP A 323 15.70 53.94 -8.24
C ASP A 323 16.97 54.80 -8.37
N LYS A 324 18.12 54.18 -8.68
CA LYS A 324 19.40 54.88 -8.83
C LYS A 324 19.51 55.61 -10.18
N GLU A 325 18.96 55.00 -11.24
CA GLU A 325 19.01 55.56 -12.60
C GLU A 325 18.12 56.80 -12.76
N LYS A 326 17.02 56.92 -11.99
CA LYS A 326 16.19 58.14 -11.95
C LYS A 326 16.84 59.34 -11.26
N ASP A 327 17.80 59.11 -10.36
CA ASP A 327 18.43 60.17 -9.57
C ASP A 327 19.62 60.81 -10.31
N ASP A 328 20.32 60.01 -11.13
CA ASP A 328 21.48 60.47 -11.90
C ASP A 328 21.09 61.26 -13.18
N THR A 329 19.97 60.93 -13.84
CA THR A 329 19.49 61.73 -15.00
C THR A 329 19.05 63.15 -14.59
N LYS A 330 18.71 63.36 -13.31
CA LYS A 330 18.30 64.67 -12.77
C LYS A 330 19.50 65.57 -12.43
N LYS A 331 20.71 65.00 -12.29
CA LYS A 331 21.95 65.73 -12.02
C LYS A 331 22.69 66.16 -13.30
N GLU A 332 22.57 65.40 -14.38
CA GLU A 332 23.29 65.70 -15.64
C GLU A 332 22.62 66.83 -16.47
N GLN A 333 21.31 67.07 -16.31
CA GLN A 333 20.62 68.24 -16.91
C GLN A 333 20.84 69.57 -16.16
N ARG A 334 21.62 69.61 -15.07
CA ARG A 334 21.93 70.85 -14.31
C ARG A 334 23.35 71.38 -14.54
N SER A 335 24.14 70.76 -15.42
CA SER A 335 25.52 71.17 -15.73
C SER A 335 25.74 71.57 -17.21
N HIS A 336 24.68 71.99 -17.90
CA HIS A 336 24.73 72.73 -19.16
C HIS A 336 23.80 73.93 -19.10
#